data_AF-A0A972MR45-F1
#
_entry.id   AF-A0A972MR45-F1
#
_cell.length_a   1.000
_cell.length_b   1.000
_cell.length_c   1.000
_cell.angle_alpha   90.00
_cell.angle_beta   90.00
_cell.angle_gamma   90.00
#
_symmetry.space_group_name_H-M   'P 1'
#
loop_
_entity.id
_entity.type
_entity.pdbx_description
1 polymer ?
#
loop_
_entity_poly.entity_id
_entity_poly.type
_entity_poly.pdbx_seq_one_letter_code
_entity_poly.pdbx_strand_id
1 'polypeptide(L)' 'MGVREFLKPGVVWGDDLLRLYEYAKEHNFALPAINVVGTNSCNAVLEAAKEANSPVI' A
#
# COMPACT_ATOMS: atom_id res chain seq x y z
N MET A 1 9.28 -0.08 -13.12
CA MET A 1 7.83 -0.29 -13.04
C MET A 1 7.39 -0.12 -11.61
N GLY A 2 6.30 0.58 -11.33
CA GLY A 2 5.82 0.80 -9.96
C GLY A 2 4.30 0.71 -9.87
N VAL A 3 3.79 0.46 -8.66
CA VAL A 3 2.35 0.24 -8.39
C VAL A 3 1.44 1.36 -8.95
N ARG A 4 1.95 2.60 -9.04
CA ARG A 4 1.24 3.77 -9.58
C ARG A 4 0.91 3.72 -11.08
N GLU A 5 1.49 2.78 -11.83
CA GLU A 5 1.18 2.63 -13.27
C GLU A 5 -0.20 2.02 -13.50
N PHE A 6 -0.70 1.25 -12.53
CA PHE A 6 -1.98 0.56 -12.63
C PHE A 6 -2.95 0.83 -11.48
N LEU A 7 -2.52 1.46 -10.38
CA LEU A 7 -3.37 1.88 -9.28
C LEU A 7 -3.32 3.39 -9.05
N LYS A 8 -4.47 3.97 -8.73
CA LYS A 8 -4.58 5.35 -8.26
C LYS A 8 -4.38 5.41 -6.74
N PRO A 9 -3.80 6.50 -6.19
CA PRO A 9 -3.77 6.71 -4.75
C PRO A 9 -5.18 6.70 -4.14
N GLY A 10 -5.33 6.03 -3.00
CA GLY A 10 -6.60 5.88 -2.31
C GLY A 10 -6.74 4.49 -1.69
N VAL A 11 -7.95 4.19 -1.23
CA VAL A 11 -8.27 2.85 -0.70
C VAL A 11 -8.37 1.87 -1.87
N VAL A 12 -7.59 0.80 -1.81
CA VAL A 12 -7.56 -0.27 -2.81
C VAL A 12 -8.54 -1.37 -2.38
N TRP A 13 -9.39 -1.84 -3.30
CA TRP A 13 -10.40 -2.87 -3.04
C TRP A 13 -10.70 -3.69 -4.29
N GLY A 14 -11.36 -4.84 -4.13
CA GLY A 14 -11.76 -5.70 -5.26
C GLY A 14 -10.58 -6.23 -6.06
N ASP A 15 -10.71 -6.25 -7.39
CA ASP A 15 -9.71 -6.80 -8.32
C ASP A 15 -8.37 -6.05 -8.26
N ASP A 16 -8.40 -4.76 -7.93
CA ASP A 16 -7.18 -3.95 -7.77
C ASP A 16 -6.31 -4.45 -6.62
N LEU A 17 -6.92 -4.97 -5.55
CA LEU A 17 -6.19 -5.58 -4.43
C LEU A 17 -5.52 -6.89 -4.84
N LEU A 18 -6.22 -7.72 -5.61
CA LEU A 18 -5.66 -8.98 -6.12
C LEU A 18 -4.48 -8.72 -7.05
N ARG A 19 -4.62 -7.75 -7.96
CA ARG A 19 -3.56 -7.33 -8.87
C ARG A 19 -2.34 -6.79 -8.12
N LEU A 20 -2.54 -6.05 -7.03
CA LEU A 20 -1.46 -5.58 -6.17
C LEU A 20 -0.68 -6.74 -5.54
N TYR A 21 -1.37 -7.77 -5.05
CA TYR A 21 -0.71 -8.96 -4.48
C TYR A 21 0.02 -9.80 -5.54
N GLU A 22 -0.52 -9.90 -6.74
CA GLU A 22 0.18 -10.55 -7.86
C GLU A 22 1.47 -9.83 -8.21
N TYR A 23 1.41 -8.51 -8.36
CA TYR A 23 2.58 -7.68 -8.60
C TYR A 23 3.62 -7.82 -7.48
N ALA A 24 3.18 -7.85 -6.22
CA ALA A 24 4.05 -8.03 -5.06
C ALA A 24 4.79 -9.38 -5.07
N LYS A 25 4.10 -10.46 -5.43
CA LYS A 25 4.71 -11.79 -5.59
C LYS A 25 5.73 -11.82 -6.72
N GLU A 26 5.40 -11.23 -7.88
CA GLU A 26 6.31 -11.17 -9.04
C GLU A 26 7.59 -10.37 -8.74
N HIS A 27 7.45 -9.28 -7.99
CA HIS A 27 8.55 -8.37 -7.66
C HIS A 27 9.21 -8.65 -6.30
N ASN A 28 8.86 -9.78 -5.65
CA ASN A 28 9.44 -10.27 -4.40
C ASN A 28 9.43 -9.25 -3.25
N PHE A 29 8.29 -8.58 -3.02
CA PHE A 29 8.08 -7.74 -1.85
C PHE A 29 6.78 -8.06 -1.12
N ALA A 30 6.68 -7.59 0.12
CA ALA A 30 5.48 -7.70 0.94
C ALA A 30 5.00 -6.31 1.37
N LEU A 31 3.71 -6.21 1.70
CA LEU A 31 3.11 -4.99 2.23
C LEU A 31 3.17 -5.03 3.76
N PRO A 32 3.72 -4.00 4.42
CA PRO A 32 3.56 -3.83 5.86
C PRO A 32 2.07 -3.67 6.21
N ALA A 33 1.62 -4.36 7.27
CA ALA A 33 0.26 -4.23 7.81
C ALA A 33 0.34 -3.71 9.24
N ILE A 34 -0.06 -2.45 9.47
CA ILE A 34 0.16 -1.74 10.73
C ILE A 34 -1.17 -1.50 11.46
N ASN A 35 -1.26 -1.99 12.69
CA ASN A 35 -2.39 -1.69 13.56
C ASN A 35 -2.40 -0.20 13.94
N VAL A 36 -3.55 0.45 13.75
CA VAL A 36 -3.79 1.84 14.14
C VAL A 36 -4.87 1.89 15.22
N VAL A 37 -4.74 2.83 16.16
CA VAL A 37 -5.69 3.01 17.28
C VAL A 37 -6.27 4.43 17.35
N GLY A 38 -5.95 5.27 16.37
CA GLY A 38 -6.45 6.64 16.26
C GLY A 38 -5.82 7.40 15.09
N THR A 39 -6.23 8.66 14.93
CA THR A 39 -5.85 9.50 13.80
C THR A 39 -4.35 9.72 13.71
N ASN A 40 -3.66 9.90 14.83
CA ASN A 40 -2.21 10.11 14.84
C ASN A 40 -1.44 8.89 14.28
N SER A 41 -1.79 7.68 14.73
CA SER A 41 -1.18 6.45 14.20
C SER A 41 -1.53 6.23 12.72
N CYS A 42 -2.75 6.57 12.29
CA CYS A 42 -3.15 6.47 10.89
C CYS A 42 -2.34 7.43 10.00
N ASN A 43 -2.22 8.69 10.41
CA ASN A 43 -1.46 9.71 9.69
C ASN A 43 0.03 9.35 9.58
N ALA A 44 0.64 8.81 10.64
CA ALA A 44 2.03 8.38 10.61
C ALA A 44 2.27 7.25 9.60
N VAL A 45 1.35 6.28 9.51
CA VAL A 45 1.42 5.20 8.51
C VAL A 45 1.33 5.75 7.08
N LEU A 46 0.39 6.67 6.84
CA LEU A 46 0.22 7.31 5.52
C LEU A 46 1.43 8.17 5.13
N GLU A 47 2.01 8.90 6.09
CA GLU A 47 3.21 9.71 5.88
C GLU A 47 4.42 8.84 5.53
N ALA A 48 4.66 7.78 6.28
CA ALA A 48 5.74 6.83 6.03
C ALA A 48 5.59 6.12 4.67
N ALA A 49 4.37 5.71 4.30
CA ALA A 49 4.10 5.09 3.00
C ALA A 49 4.33 6.06 1.83
N LYS A 50 4.00 7.34 2.02
CA LYS A 50 4.27 8.41 1.06
C LYS A 50 5.78 8.65 0.91
N GLU A 51 6.53 8.69 2.01
CA GLU A 51 7.99 8.89 2.00
C GLU A 51 8.71 7.71 1.33
N ALA A 52 8.33 6.47 1.66
CA ALA A 52 8.84 5.25 1.03
C ALA A 52 8.29 5.00 -0.39
N ASN A 53 7.36 5.85 -0.86
CA ASN A 53 6.67 5.71 -2.14
C ASN A 53 6.13 4.29 -2.41
N SER A 54 5.55 3.67 -1.38
CA SER A 54 5.18 2.25 -1.35
C SER A 54 3.74 2.06 -0.87
N PRO A 55 3.06 0.96 -1.25
CA PRO A 55 1.74 0.63 -0.71
C PRO A 55 1.84 0.15 0.75
N VAL A 56 0.76 0.30 1.51
CA VAL A 56 0.68 -0.06 2.93
C VAL A 56 -0.71 -0.57 3.28
N ILE A 57 -0.79 -1.43 4.30
CA ILE A 57 -2.02 -1.94 4.90
C ILE A 57 -2.17 -1.34 6.31
#